data_AF-A0A7C2LM30-F1
#
_entry.id   AF-A0A7C2LM30-F1
#
_cell.length_a   1.000
_cell.length_b   1.000
_cell.length_c   1.000
_cell.angle_alpha   90.00
_cell.angle_beta   90.00
_cell.angle_gamma   90.00
#
_symmetry.space_group_name_H-M   'P 1'
#
loop_
_entity.id
_entity.type
_entity.pdbx_description
1 polymer ?
#
loop_
_entity_poly.entity_id
_entity_poly.type
_entity_poly.pdbx_seq_one_letter_code
_entity_poly.pdbx_strand_id
1 'polypeptide(L)'
;MAEILAERYRAHAQSPGQEALLLVGHGPNDAETYAEWMRHLRAVAAAVRARTGAPSVLVELVRDDAPPPVRAEAVHRIRELVALQHAATRRPVVVVPILVARGRLTTEKLARDLAGLPIRYAAEGLAPHPALARWIERQVRQAW
;
A
#
# COMPACT_ATOMS: atom_id res chain seq x y z
N MET A 1 2.37 -8.11 9.53
CA MET A 1 2.00 -7.30 8.35
C MET A 1 3.19 -6.56 7.75
N ALA A 2 3.92 -5.72 8.50
CA ALA A 2 5.07 -4.98 7.98
C ALA A 2 6.19 -5.86 7.36
N GLU A 3 6.40 -7.09 7.88
CA GLU A 3 7.27 -8.10 7.28
C GLU A 3 6.89 -8.41 5.82
N ILE A 4 5.63 -8.77 5.59
CA ILE A 4 5.09 -9.10 4.27
C ILE A 4 5.30 -7.93 3.30
N LEU A 5 4.90 -6.72 3.72
CA LEU A 5 4.99 -5.53 2.88
C LEU A 5 6.44 -5.15 2.56
N ALA A 6 7.36 -5.34 3.50
CA ALA A 6 8.79 -5.13 3.29
C ALA A 6 9.37 -6.14 2.28
N GLU A 7 8.92 -7.41 2.32
CA GLU A 7 9.33 -8.43 1.36
C GLU A 7 8.78 -8.16 -0.04
N ARG A 8 7.49 -7.78 -0.16
CA ARG A 8 6.90 -7.34 -1.43
C ARG A 8 7.66 -6.16 -2.04
N TYR A 9 8.01 -5.17 -1.21
CA TYR A 9 8.84 -4.05 -1.65
C TYR A 9 10.19 -4.53 -2.20
N ARG A 10 10.95 -5.33 -1.44
CA ARG A 10 12.27 -5.80 -1.87
C ARG A 10 12.23 -6.67 -3.12
N ALA A 11 11.18 -7.47 -3.28
CA ALA A 11 11.01 -8.31 -4.46
C ALA A 11 10.74 -7.51 -5.74
N HIS A 12 10.36 -6.24 -5.64
CA HIS A 12 9.99 -5.40 -6.79
C HIS A 12 10.87 -4.16 -6.94
N ALA A 13 11.56 -3.74 -5.89
CA ALA A 13 12.59 -2.72 -5.96
C ALA A 13 13.79 -3.21 -6.77
N GLN A 14 14.32 -2.37 -7.65
CA GLN A 14 15.60 -2.60 -8.32
C GLN A 14 16.80 -2.12 -7.50
N SER A 15 16.60 -1.13 -6.64
CA SER A 15 17.61 -0.60 -5.74
C SER A 15 16.96 -0.31 -4.38
N PRO A 16 16.76 -1.36 -3.57
CA PRO A 16 16.23 -1.21 -2.23
C PRO A 16 16.99 -0.14 -1.43
N GLY A 17 16.25 0.74 -0.75
CA GLY A 17 16.83 1.87 0.00
C GLY A 17 17.03 3.16 -0.80
N GLN A 18 16.81 3.13 -2.12
CA GLN A 18 16.85 4.33 -2.97
C GLN A 18 15.50 4.61 -3.66
N GLU A 19 14.64 3.59 -3.76
CA GLU A 19 13.29 3.72 -4.31
C GLU A 19 12.25 3.93 -3.19
N ALA A 20 11.36 4.90 -3.37
CA ALA A 20 10.25 5.12 -2.47
C ALA A 20 9.18 4.01 -2.57
N LEU A 21 8.39 3.86 -1.51
CA LEU A 21 7.29 2.91 -1.42
C LEU A 21 5.98 3.65 -1.16
N LEU A 22 4.95 3.31 -1.92
CA LEU A 22 3.57 3.68 -1.66
C LEU A 22 2.74 2.44 -1.38
N LEU A 23 2.15 2.41 -0.20
CA LEU A 23 1.21 1.38 0.21
C LEU A 23 -0.22 1.81 -0.15
N VAL A 24 -1.01 0.94 -0.78
CA VAL A 24 -2.38 1.27 -1.20
C VAL A 24 -3.39 0.30 -0.61
N GLY A 25 -4.30 0.76 0.23
CA GLY A 25 -5.38 -0.05 0.80
C GLY A 25 -6.73 0.19 0.13
N HIS A 26 -7.73 -0.63 0.47
CA HIS A 26 -9.11 -0.44 0.05
C HIS A 26 -9.70 0.85 0.65
N GLY A 27 -9.82 0.88 1.98
CA GLY A 27 -10.33 2.00 2.74
C GLY A 27 -11.85 2.08 2.84
N PRO A 28 -12.35 2.83 3.84
CA PRO A 28 -13.77 3.03 4.09
C PRO A 28 -14.37 4.15 3.25
N ASN A 29 -15.70 4.22 3.25
CA ASN A 29 -16.46 5.18 2.44
C ASN A 29 -16.63 6.54 3.10
N ASP A 30 -16.56 6.64 4.42
CA ASP A 30 -16.70 7.89 5.17
C ASP A 30 -15.35 8.44 5.66
N ALA A 31 -15.32 9.74 5.97
CA ALA A 31 -14.10 10.45 6.32
C ALA A 31 -13.59 10.15 7.74
N GLU A 32 -14.50 9.85 8.67
CA GLU A 32 -14.17 9.56 10.07
C GLU A 32 -13.42 8.22 10.17
N THR A 33 -14.01 7.15 9.63
CA THR A 33 -13.39 5.83 9.57
C THR A 33 -12.10 5.88 8.74
N TYR A 34 -12.05 6.71 7.67
CA TYR A 34 -10.81 6.93 6.93
C TYR A 34 -9.69 7.47 7.84
N ALA A 35 -9.99 8.47 8.67
CA ALA A 35 -9.03 9.05 9.59
C ALA A 35 -8.55 8.02 10.64
N GLU A 36 -9.46 7.20 11.17
CA GLU A 36 -9.11 6.09 12.08
C GLU A 36 -8.19 5.06 11.42
N TRP A 37 -8.50 4.63 10.20
CA TRP A 37 -7.67 3.70 9.45
C TRP A 37 -6.28 4.28 9.20
N MET A 38 -6.21 5.55 8.82
CA MET A 38 -4.94 6.23 8.54
C MET A 38 -4.04 6.33 9.78
N ARG A 39 -4.60 6.47 10.99
CA ARG A 39 -3.80 6.41 12.24
C ARG A 39 -3.06 5.08 12.37
N HIS A 40 -3.74 3.96 12.14
CA HIS A 40 -3.13 2.63 12.24
C HIS A 40 -2.18 2.33 11.07
N LEU A 41 -2.59 2.67 9.85
CA LEU A 41 -1.82 2.39 8.64
C LEU A 41 -0.52 3.20 8.57
N ARG A 42 -0.49 4.42 9.11
CA ARG A 42 0.76 5.20 9.22
C ARG A 42 1.78 4.54 10.15
N ALA A 43 1.33 3.89 11.23
CA ALA A 43 2.22 3.10 12.09
C ALA A 43 2.78 1.88 11.34
N VAL A 44 1.96 1.23 10.49
CA VAL A 44 2.43 0.15 9.60
C VAL A 44 3.47 0.67 8.61
N ALA A 45 3.22 1.81 7.95
CA ALA A 45 4.16 2.45 7.02
C ALA A 45 5.50 2.78 7.69
N ALA A 46 5.48 3.32 8.91
CA ALA A 46 6.69 3.58 9.70
C ALA A 46 7.46 2.30 10.01
N ALA A 47 6.78 1.23 10.42
CA ALA A 47 7.40 -0.07 10.67
C ALA A 47 7.98 -0.69 9.39
N VAL A 48 7.32 -0.52 8.24
CA VAL A 48 7.86 -0.96 6.94
C VAL A 48 9.11 -0.17 6.60
N ARG A 49 9.11 1.16 6.75
CA ARG A 49 10.27 2.02 6.50
C ARG A 49 11.48 1.60 7.34
N ALA A 50 11.28 1.35 8.63
CA ALA A 50 12.34 0.89 9.52
C ALA A 50 12.94 -0.47 9.06
N ARG A 51 12.13 -1.35 8.46
CA ARG A 51 12.57 -2.65 7.96
C ARG A 51 13.24 -2.59 6.58
N THR A 52 12.81 -1.68 5.71
CA THR A 52 13.27 -1.62 4.31
C THR A 52 14.41 -0.64 4.09
N GLY A 53 14.55 0.38 4.95
CA GLY A 53 15.46 1.50 4.71
C GLY A 53 15.02 2.40 3.55
N ALA A 54 13.79 2.25 3.04
CA ALA A 54 13.28 3.06 1.95
C ALA A 54 13.28 4.56 2.33
N PRO A 55 13.66 5.46 1.41
CA PRO A 55 13.77 6.89 1.72
C PRO A 55 12.42 7.49 2.14
N SER A 56 11.32 6.97 1.57
CA SER A 56 9.94 7.35 1.88
C SER A 56 9.04 6.12 1.82
N VAL A 57 8.17 5.95 2.82
CA VAL A 57 7.09 4.98 2.82
C VAL A 57 5.80 5.71 3.17
N LEU A 58 4.91 5.85 2.20
CA LEU A 58 3.60 6.50 2.37
C LEU A 58 2.49 5.46 2.24
N VAL A 59 1.30 5.82 2.70
CA VAL A 59 0.11 4.99 2.59
C VAL A 59 -1.08 5.85 2.20
N GLU A 60 -1.95 5.31 1.35
CA GLU A 60 -3.20 5.95 0.96
C GLU A 60 -4.27 4.89 0.64
N LEU A 61 -5.53 5.31 0.59
CA LEU A 61 -6.69 4.44 0.40
C LEU A 61 -7.46 4.82 -0.86
N VAL A 62 -7.77 3.84 -1.71
CA VAL A 62 -8.47 4.07 -2.99
C VAL A 62 -9.97 4.30 -2.83
N ARG A 63 -10.55 3.88 -1.70
CA ARG A 63 -11.97 3.98 -1.33
C ARG A 63 -12.87 3.44 -2.43
N ASP A 64 -12.63 2.17 -2.80
CA ASP A 64 -13.12 1.58 -4.05
C ASP A 64 -14.65 1.51 -4.15
N ASP A 65 -15.33 1.43 -3.01
CA ASP A 65 -16.79 1.35 -2.86
C ASP A 65 -17.45 2.70 -2.56
N ALA A 66 -16.67 3.79 -2.50
CA ALA A 66 -17.20 5.12 -2.21
C ALA A 66 -17.90 5.72 -3.45
N PRO A 67 -18.76 6.75 -3.26
CA PRO A 67 -19.35 7.47 -4.39
C PRO A 67 -18.30 7.92 -5.40
N PRO A 68 -18.62 7.95 -6.72
CA PRO A 68 -17.62 8.19 -7.77
C PRO A 68 -16.73 9.43 -7.56
N PRO A 69 -17.23 10.60 -7.10
CA PRO A 69 -16.38 11.76 -6.85
C PRO A 69 -15.33 11.52 -5.75
N VAL A 70 -15.72 10.77 -4.71
CA VAL A 70 -14.87 10.46 -3.55
C VAL A 70 -13.75 9.50 -3.95
N ARG A 71 -14.07 8.46 -4.71
CA ARG A 71 -13.08 7.54 -5.27
C ARG A 71 -12.15 8.24 -6.26
N ALA A 72 -12.68 9.13 -7.10
CA ALA A 72 -11.87 9.88 -8.06
C ALA A 72 -10.84 10.78 -7.35
N GLU A 73 -11.24 11.47 -6.29
CA GLU A 73 -10.35 12.27 -5.46
C GLU A 73 -9.28 11.41 -4.76
N ALA A 74 -9.67 10.23 -4.26
CA ALA A 74 -8.73 9.27 -3.66
C ALA A 74 -7.68 8.77 -4.66
N VAL A 75 -8.09 8.41 -5.88
CA VAL A 75 -7.16 8.05 -6.97
C VAL A 75 -6.26 9.23 -7.31
N HIS A 76 -6.80 10.46 -7.39
CA HIS A 76 -6.00 11.66 -7.66
C HIS A 76 -4.88 11.82 -6.62
N ARG A 77 -5.20 11.74 -5.33
CA ARG A 77 -4.20 11.78 -4.24
C ARG A 77 -3.13 10.71 -4.38
N ILE A 78 -3.50 9.46 -4.71
CA ILE A 78 -2.52 8.38 -4.91
C ILE A 78 -1.55 8.75 -6.05
N ARG A 79 -2.06 9.30 -7.17
CA ARG A 79 -1.24 9.72 -8.31
C ARG A 79 -0.30 10.87 -7.93
N GLU A 80 -0.76 11.85 -7.15
CA GLU A 80 0.06 12.94 -6.63
C GLU A 80 1.19 12.43 -5.72
N LEU A 81 0.88 11.49 -4.81
CA LEU A 81 1.90 10.88 -3.93
C LEU A 81 2.99 10.15 -4.73
N VAL A 82 2.60 9.43 -5.80
CA VAL A 82 3.56 8.83 -6.72
C VAL A 82 4.43 9.91 -7.38
N ALA A 83 3.83 10.98 -7.89
CA ALA A 83 4.57 12.07 -8.53
C ALA A 83 5.57 12.74 -7.57
N LEU A 84 5.15 13.02 -6.33
CA LEU A 84 6.01 13.61 -5.29
C LEU A 84 7.17 12.70 -4.91
N GLN A 85 6.90 11.41 -4.67
CA GLN A 85 7.93 10.43 -4.34
C GLN A 85 8.90 10.20 -5.51
N HIS A 86 8.38 10.19 -6.74
CA HIS A 86 9.21 10.10 -7.94
C HIS A 86 10.10 11.34 -8.10
N ALA A 87 9.56 12.54 -7.91
CA ALA A 87 10.34 13.77 -7.99
C ALA A 87 11.47 13.80 -6.95
N ALA A 88 11.19 13.35 -5.71
CA ALA A 88 12.16 13.33 -4.63
C ALA A 88 13.28 12.29 -4.82
N THR A 89 12.96 11.12 -5.39
CA THR A 89 13.94 10.02 -5.53
C THR A 89 14.55 9.92 -6.93
N ARG A 90 13.92 10.56 -7.93
CA ARG A 90 14.23 10.43 -9.36
C ARG A 90 14.18 8.98 -9.85
N ARG A 91 13.37 8.12 -9.20
CA ARG A 91 13.24 6.69 -9.48
C ARG A 91 11.78 6.25 -9.50
N PRO A 92 11.45 5.13 -10.16
CA PRO A 92 10.12 4.57 -10.09
C PRO A 92 9.69 4.30 -8.63
N VAL A 93 8.44 4.61 -8.30
CA VAL A 93 7.89 4.32 -6.98
C VAL A 93 7.41 2.88 -6.93
N VAL A 94 7.80 2.13 -5.91
CA VAL A 94 7.28 0.79 -5.70
C VAL A 94 5.90 0.91 -5.05
N VAL A 95 4.88 0.36 -5.70
CA VAL A 95 3.49 0.41 -5.21
C VAL A 95 3.07 -0.98 -4.76
N VAL A 96 2.71 -1.13 -3.48
CA VAL A 96 2.31 -2.41 -2.87
C VAL A 96 0.92 -2.29 -2.24
N PRO A 97 -0.07 -3.08 -2.66
CA PRO A 97 -1.38 -3.12 -2.04
C PRO A 97 -1.35 -3.71 -0.63
N ILE A 98 -2.05 -3.08 0.31
CA ILE A 98 -2.39 -3.65 1.62
C ILE A 98 -3.78 -4.27 1.51
N LEU A 99 -3.87 -5.37 0.76
CA LEU A 99 -5.11 -6.14 0.57
C LEU A 99 -4.85 -7.60 0.92
N VAL A 100 -5.82 -8.26 1.57
CA VAL A 100 -5.64 -9.64 2.05
C VAL A 100 -5.29 -10.57 0.89
N ALA A 101 -6.03 -10.51 -0.21
CA ALA A 101 -5.82 -11.35 -1.37
C ALA A 101 -5.75 -10.53 -2.65
N ARG A 102 -5.08 -11.10 -3.66
CA ARG A 102 -5.14 -10.63 -5.03
C ARG A 102 -6.58 -10.76 -5.55
N GLY A 103 -7.03 -9.78 -6.33
CA GLY A 103 -8.37 -9.77 -6.91
C GLY A 103 -8.54 -8.60 -7.88
N ARG A 104 -9.77 -8.38 -8.37
CA ARG A 104 -10.09 -7.36 -9.39
C ARG A 104 -9.54 -5.96 -9.04
N LEU A 105 -9.59 -5.58 -7.76
CA LEU A 105 -9.03 -4.31 -7.31
C LEU A 105 -7.52 -4.22 -7.57
N THR A 106 -6.74 -5.26 -7.23
CA THR A 106 -5.29 -5.26 -7.47
C THR A 106 -4.92 -5.52 -8.92
N THR A 107 -5.60 -6.41 -9.62
CA THR A 107 -5.19 -6.85 -10.97
C THR A 107 -5.68 -5.95 -12.09
N GLU A 108 -6.79 -5.24 -11.89
CA GLU A 108 -7.43 -4.47 -12.96
C GLU A 108 -7.61 -2.99 -12.57
N LYS A 109 -8.32 -2.70 -11.47
CA LYS A 109 -8.73 -1.33 -11.14
C LYS A 109 -7.53 -0.45 -10.79
N LEU A 110 -6.71 -0.85 -9.81
CA LEU A 110 -5.51 -0.10 -9.43
C LEU A 110 -4.48 -0.04 -10.56
N ALA A 111 -4.28 -1.13 -11.30
CA ALA A 111 -3.37 -1.15 -12.43
C ALA A 111 -3.79 -0.12 -13.51
N ARG A 112 -5.09 0.01 -13.77
CA ARG A 112 -5.66 1.01 -14.67
C ARG A 112 -5.54 2.43 -14.10
N ASP A 113 -5.93 2.62 -12.85
CA ASP A 113 -5.90 3.92 -12.15
C ASP A 113 -4.48 4.51 -12.10
N LEU A 114 -3.45 3.66 -12.07
CA LEU A 114 -2.03 4.03 -11.98
C LEU A 114 -1.28 3.90 -13.32
N ALA A 115 -1.98 3.61 -14.41
CA ALA A 115 -1.36 3.53 -15.73
C ALA A 115 -0.66 4.84 -16.11
N GLY A 116 0.47 4.70 -16.82
CA GLY A 116 1.30 5.81 -17.28
C GLY A 116 2.18 6.47 -16.21
N LEU A 117 2.12 6.03 -14.95
CA LEU A 117 2.99 6.55 -13.90
C LEU A 117 4.34 5.79 -13.87
N PRO A 118 5.43 6.46 -13.41
CA PRO A 118 6.73 5.81 -13.21
C PRO A 118 6.69 4.94 -11.94
N ILE A 119 6.09 3.75 -12.04
CA ILE A 119 5.92 2.84 -10.89
C ILE A 119 6.40 1.42 -11.17
N ARG A 120 6.68 0.69 -10.08
CA ARG A 120 6.79 -0.77 -10.06
C ARG A 120 5.68 -1.32 -9.19
N TYR A 121 4.73 -2.02 -9.78
CA TYR A 121 3.50 -2.41 -9.10
C TYR A 121 3.51 -3.89 -8.67
N ALA A 122 3.28 -4.15 -7.38
CA ALA A 122 3.24 -5.49 -6.79
C ALA A 122 1.81 -5.96 -6.56
N ALA A 123 1.21 -6.73 -7.49
CA ALA A 123 -0.23 -7.02 -7.45
C ALA A 123 -0.68 -8.09 -6.43
N GLU A 124 0.23 -8.73 -5.69
CA GLU A 124 -0.02 -9.95 -4.92
C GLU A 124 -0.84 -9.75 -3.64
N GLY A 125 -0.77 -8.57 -3.01
CA GLY A 125 -1.35 -8.36 -1.68
C GLY A 125 -0.61 -9.15 -0.58
N LEU A 126 -1.30 -9.41 0.54
CA LEU A 126 -0.72 -10.03 1.73
C LEU A 126 -0.64 -11.56 1.60
N ALA A 127 -1.69 -12.22 1.14
CA ALA A 127 -1.68 -13.65 0.82
C ALA A 127 -0.85 -13.91 -0.46
N PRO A 128 -0.30 -15.12 -0.64
CA PRO A 128 -0.31 -16.26 0.26
C PRO A 128 0.85 -16.26 1.28
N HIS A 129 1.37 -15.09 1.68
CA HIS A 129 2.57 -15.03 2.51
C HIS A 129 2.36 -15.71 3.88
N PRO A 130 3.24 -16.63 4.32
CA PRO A 130 3.03 -17.44 5.53
C PRO A 130 2.96 -16.59 6.82
N ALA A 131 3.61 -15.42 6.83
CA ALA A 131 3.49 -14.47 7.95
C ALA A 131 2.05 -13.95 8.17
N LEU A 132 1.16 -14.03 7.18
CA LEU A 132 -0.26 -13.69 7.35
C LEU A 132 -0.95 -14.73 8.24
N ALA A 133 -0.76 -16.03 7.95
CA ALA A 133 -1.29 -17.11 8.78
C ALA A 133 -0.79 -17.00 10.24
N ARG A 134 0.53 -16.83 10.42
CA ARG A 134 1.12 -16.60 11.76
C ARG A 134 0.52 -15.39 12.48
N TRP A 135 0.19 -14.33 11.75
CA TRP A 135 -0.43 -13.15 12.34
C TRP A 135 -1.87 -13.45 12.78
N ILE A 136 -2.67 -14.11 11.95
CA ILE A 136 -4.04 -14.54 12.29
C ILE A 136 -4.02 -15.42 13.54
N GLU A 137 -3.16 -16.44 13.59
CA GLU A 137 -3.02 -17.33 14.76
C GLU A 137 -2.71 -16.56 16.05
N ARG A 138 -1.86 -15.53 16.00
CA ARG A 138 -1.58 -14.68 17.16
C ARG A 138 -2.79 -13.85 17.57
N GLN A 139 -3.55 -13.30 16.63
CA GLN A 139 -4.76 -12.54 16.95
C GLN A 139 -5.83 -13.43 17.59
N VAL A 140 -6.01 -14.65 17.07
CA VAL A 140 -6.91 -15.64 17.69
C VAL A 140 -6.49 -15.91 19.13
N ARG A 141 -5.22 -16.23 19.39
CA ARG A 141 -4.73 -16.49 20.76
C ARG A 141 -4.86 -15.32 21.73
N GLN A 142 -4.98 -14.08 21.26
CA GLN A 142 -5.12 -12.88 22.10
C GLN A 142 -6.58 -12.52 22.37
N ALA A 143 -7.51 -13.04 21.56
CA ALA A 143 -8.95 -12.80 21.71
C ALA A 143 -9.60 -13.72 22.75
N TRP A 144 -8.87 -14.73 23.23
CA TRP A 144 -9.22 -15.65 24.31
C TRP A 144 -8.25 -15.45 25.49
#